data_AF-A0A9N9APP9-F1
#
_entry.id   AF-A0A9N9APP9-F1
#
_cell.length_a   1.000
_cell.length_b   1.000
_cell.length_c   1.000
_cell.angle_alpha   90.00
_cell.angle_beta   90.00
_cell.angle_gamma   90.00
#
_symmetry.space_group_name_H-M   'P 1'
#
loop_
_entity.id
_entity.type
_entity.pdbx_description
1 polymer ?
#
loop_
_entity_poly.entity_id
_entity_poly.type
_entity_poly.pdbx_seq_one_letter_code
_entity_poly.pdbx_strand_id
1 'polypeptide(L)'
;MPPPRRKYLGGNRLDKTAGNKFKCPSCPNFNFDSHKKVVDHVKEIHKTTLLGLIYRQDSRRAEDLLFKRDSHKVEPCKKLDRLINELTRAEEKYLPLTEHRYPVKQVFAQSRQILAEKEKVATTIENLRKKVANLKSELIKNNKQIESLNERHKKLLNSYESLLNNHAILKEDYVALLENNSDYYAERCHLLVQENSVLVKQLSFLY
;
A
#
# COMPACT_ATOMS: atom_id res chain seq x y z
N MET A 1 7.39 -21.73 -35.19
CA MET A 1 6.25 -21.10 -35.90
C MET A 1 5.64 -20.03 -35.00
N PRO A 2 5.52 -18.76 -35.42
CA PRO A 2 4.72 -17.80 -34.68
C PRO A 2 3.25 -18.26 -34.66
N PRO A 3 2.49 -17.99 -33.59
CA PRO A 3 1.08 -18.34 -33.54
C PRO A 3 0.33 -17.61 -34.66
N PRO A 4 -0.72 -18.21 -35.24
CA PRO A 4 -1.48 -17.59 -36.32
C PRO A 4 -2.01 -16.24 -35.85
N ARG A 5 -1.64 -15.15 -36.54
CA ARG A 5 -2.24 -13.83 -36.30
C ARG A 5 -3.74 -13.97 -36.58
N ARG A 6 -4.57 -13.95 -35.52
CA ARG A 6 -6.02 -13.83 -35.69
C ARG A 6 -6.27 -12.57 -36.51
N LYS A 7 -6.88 -12.72 -37.69
CA LYS A 7 -7.41 -11.59 -38.45
C LYS A 7 -8.36 -10.87 -37.50
N TYR A 8 -8.00 -9.67 -37.05
CA TYR A 8 -8.96 -8.79 -36.38
C TYR A 8 -10.03 -8.51 -37.43
N LEU A 9 -11.16 -9.20 -37.33
CA LEU A 9 -12.37 -8.83 -38.04
C LEU A 9 -12.73 -7.45 -37.50
N GLY A 10 -12.38 -6.41 -38.27
CA GLY A 10 -12.70 -5.01 -38.02
C GLY A 10 -14.21 -4.77 -38.12
N GLY A 11 -14.96 -5.34 -37.19
CA GLY A 11 -16.37 -5.08 -37.00
C GLY A 11 -16.58 -4.41 -35.65
N ASN A 12 -16.79 -3.09 -35.65
CA ASN A 12 -17.28 -2.33 -34.49
C ASN A 12 -18.72 -2.71 -34.08
N ARG A 13 -19.17 -3.93 -34.38
CA ARG A 13 -20.54 -4.39 -34.14
C ARG A 13 -20.46 -5.66 -33.30
N LEU A 14 -20.54 -5.47 -31.98
CA LEU A 14 -20.88 -6.56 -31.07
C LEU A 14 -22.31 -7.00 -31.42
N ASP A 15 -22.50 -8.28 -31.69
CA ASP A 15 -23.80 -8.85 -32.00
C ASP A 15 -24.78 -8.58 -30.85
N LYS A 16 -25.84 -7.81 -31.14
CA LYS A 16 -26.95 -7.61 -30.19
C LYS A 16 -27.76 -8.90 -30.15
N THR A 17 -27.86 -9.51 -28.97
CA THR A 17 -28.76 -10.64 -28.76
C THR A 17 -30.18 -10.17 -28.45
N ALA A 18 -31.17 -11.03 -28.71
CA ALA A 18 -32.57 -10.78 -28.36
C ALA A 18 -32.68 -10.36 -26.88
N GLY A 19 -33.12 -9.12 -26.64
CA GLY A 19 -33.18 -8.52 -25.30
C GLY A 19 -32.17 -7.39 -25.00
N ASN A 20 -31.53 -6.77 -26.00
CA ASN A 20 -30.65 -5.59 -25.85
C ASN A 20 -29.41 -5.80 -24.96
N LYS A 21 -28.98 -7.04 -24.72
CA LYS A 21 -27.75 -7.34 -23.97
C LYS A 21 -26.58 -7.60 -24.91
N PHE A 22 -25.41 -7.08 -24.54
CA PHE A 22 -24.16 -7.29 -25.26
C PHE A 22 -23.42 -8.51 -24.70
N LYS A 23 -22.73 -9.27 -25.56
CA LYS A 23 -21.94 -10.45 -25.17
C LYS A 23 -20.47 -10.29 -25.50
N CYS A 24 -19.61 -10.87 -24.66
CA CYS A 24 -18.19 -11.00 -24.93
C CYS A 24 -17.94 -12.30 -25.73
N PRO A 25 -17.24 -12.26 -26.89
CA PRO A 25 -16.98 -13.45 -27.69
C PRO A 25 -16.20 -14.54 -26.95
N SER A 26 -15.38 -14.15 -25.98
CA SER A 26 -14.53 -15.06 -25.20
C SER A 26 -15.22 -15.60 -23.94
N CYS A 27 -16.37 -15.04 -23.56
CA CYS A 27 -17.05 -15.36 -22.30
C CYS A 27 -18.55 -15.56 -22.56
N PRO A 28 -18.95 -16.73 -23.11
CA PRO A 28 -20.33 -16.97 -23.57
C PRO A 28 -21.39 -16.88 -22.46
N ASN A 29 -20.97 -17.03 -21.20
CA ASN A 29 -21.85 -17.00 -20.02
C ASN A 29 -22.05 -15.60 -19.42
N PHE A 30 -21.35 -14.58 -19.93
CA PHE A 30 -21.44 -13.22 -19.41
C PHE A 30 -22.24 -12.31 -20.35
N ASN A 31 -23.32 -11.75 -19.81
CA ASN A 31 -24.14 -10.74 -20.47
C ASN A 31 -23.86 -9.37 -19.85
N PHE A 32 -23.78 -8.33 -20.68
CA PHE A 32 -23.48 -6.97 -20.25
C PHE A 32 -24.60 -6.02 -20.65
N ASP A 33 -24.97 -5.13 -19.73
CA ASP A 33 -26.08 -4.19 -19.91
C ASP A 33 -25.67 -2.97 -20.76
N SER A 34 -24.38 -2.79 -21.05
CA SER A 34 -23.91 -1.68 -21.88
C SER A 34 -22.64 -2.04 -22.65
N HIS A 35 -22.44 -1.37 -23.79
CA HIS A 35 -21.23 -1.49 -24.60
C HIS A 35 -19.96 -1.16 -23.79
N LYS A 36 -20.04 -0.13 -22.94
CA LYS A 36 -18.93 0.29 -22.07
C LYS A 36 -18.49 -0.85 -21.15
N LYS A 37 -19.43 -1.56 -20.52
CA LYS A 37 -19.12 -2.70 -19.65
C LYS A 37 -18.42 -3.84 -20.40
N VAL A 38 -18.81 -4.13 -21.66
CA VAL A 38 -18.12 -5.15 -22.48
C VAL A 38 -16.69 -4.72 -22.80
N VAL A 39 -16.50 -3.47 -23.22
CA VAL A 39 -15.17 -2.95 -23.57
C VAL A 39 -14.24 -3.00 -22.35
N ASP A 40 -14.74 -2.61 -21.18
CA ASP A 40 -13.96 -2.65 -19.93
C ASP A 40 -13.61 -4.10 -19.54
N HIS A 41 -14.54 -5.04 -19.68
CA HIS A 41 -14.29 -6.46 -19.45
C HIS A 41 -13.25 -7.05 -20.43
N VAL A 42 -13.31 -6.70 -21.72
CA VAL A 42 -12.32 -7.15 -22.70
C VAL A 42 -10.94 -6.57 -22.39
N LYS A 43 -10.86 -5.30 -21.96
CA LYS A 43 -9.59 -4.69 -21.49
C LYS A 43 -9.02 -5.44 -20.28
N GLU A 44 -9.88 -5.85 -19.35
CA GLU A 44 -9.48 -6.64 -18.18
C GLU A 44 -8.92 -8.01 -18.57
N ILE A 45 -9.59 -8.73 -19.47
CA ILE A 45 -9.08 -10.01 -20.02
C ILE A 45 -7.71 -9.79 -20.70
N HIS A 46 -7.57 -8.72 -21.48
CA HIS A 46 -6.30 -8.43 -22.14
C HIS A 46 -5.18 -8.14 -21.12
N LYS A 47 -5.46 -7.32 -20.10
CA LYS A 47 -4.51 -6.98 -19.04
C LYS A 47 -4.07 -8.21 -18.26
N THR A 48 -5.01 -9.06 -17.85
CA THR A 48 -4.72 -10.30 -17.12
C THR A 48 -3.92 -11.30 -17.97
N THR A 49 -4.26 -11.42 -19.26
CA THR A 49 -3.50 -12.26 -20.21
C THR A 49 -2.06 -11.76 -20.37
N LEU A 50 -1.87 -10.45 -20.53
CA LEU A 50 -0.56 -9.84 -20.67
C LEU A 50 0.30 -10.02 -19.41
N LEU A 51 -0.29 -9.83 -18.22
CA LEU A 51 0.37 -10.12 -16.94
C LEU A 51 0.79 -11.59 -16.83
N GLY A 52 -0.09 -12.52 -17.23
CA GLY A 52 0.23 -13.95 -17.23
C GLY A 52 1.38 -14.31 -18.18
N LEU A 53 1.50 -13.63 -19.33
CA LEU A 53 2.62 -13.82 -20.26
C LEU A 53 3.94 -13.28 -19.69
N ILE A 54 3.91 -12.09 -19.09
CA ILE A 54 5.08 -11.50 -18.42
C ILE A 54 5.57 -12.45 -17.31
N TYR A 55 4.66 -12.91 -16.45
CA TYR A 55 5.00 -13.83 -15.37
C TYR A 55 5.66 -15.13 -15.88
N ARG A 56 5.12 -15.73 -16.96
CA ARG A 56 5.73 -16.92 -17.56
C ARG A 56 7.11 -16.64 -18.16
N GLN A 57 7.31 -15.45 -18.74
CA GLN A 57 8.60 -15.07 -19.30
C GLN A 57 9.64 -14.85 -18.20
N ASP A 58 9.25 -14.21 -17.10
CA ASP A 58 10.11 -13.99 -15.95
C ASP A 58 10.44 -15.31 -15.21
N SER A 59 9.47 -16.22 -15.10
CA SER A 59 9.70 -17.57 -14.56
C SER A 59 10.74 -18.33 -15.38
N ARG A 60 10.63 -18.32 -16.72
CA ARG A 60 11.63 -18.97 -17.60
C ARG A 60 13.01 -18.33 -17.47
N ARG A 61 13.09 -17.00 -17.38
CA ARG A 61 14.35 -16.29 -17.15
C ARG A 61 14.97 -16.65 -15.80
N ALA A 62 14.15 -16.81 -14.75
CA ALA A 62 14.61 -17.23 -13.44
C ALA A 62 15.13 -18.68 -13.46
N GLU A 63 14.45 -19.59 -14.16
CA GLU A 63 14.90 -20.97 -14.37
C GLU A 63 16.22 -21.03 -15.15
N ASP A 64 16.36 -20.26 -16.24
CA ASP A 64 17.60 -20.18 -17.01
C ASP A 64 18.78 -19.65 -16.17
N LEU A 65 18.52 -18.68 -15.29
CA LEU A 65 19.53 -18.16 -14.36
C LEU A 65 19.93 -19.19 -13.31
N LEU A 66 18.99 -20.00 -12.80
CA LEU A 66 19.29 -21.10 -11.88
C LEU A 66 20.12 -22.18 -12.57
N PHE A 67 19.77 -22.56 -13.80
CA PHE A 67 20.50 -23.57 -14.58
C PHE A 67 21.94 -23.11 -14.91
N LYS A 68 22.13 -21.83 -15.26
CA LYS A 68 23.46 -21.24 -15.43
C LYS A 68 24.25 -21.14 -14.12
N ARG A 69 23.58 -20.99 -12.97
CA ARG A 69 24.25 -20.96 -11.67
C ARG A 69 24.83 -22.31 -11.28
N ASP A 70 24.23 -23.40 -11.72
CA ASP A 70 24.76 -24.75 -11.48
C ASP A 70 25.90 -25.11 -12.44
N SER A 71 25.89 -24.60 -13.68
CA SER A 71 27.04 -24.76 -14.60
C SER A 71 28.30 -24.07 -14.10
N HIS A 72 28.16 -22.93 -13.40
CA HIS A 72 29.28 -22.20 -12.78
C HIS A 72 29.83 -22.87 -11.51
N LYS A 73 29.17 -23.91 -10.95
CA LYS A 73 29.68 -24.66 -9.80
C LYS A 73 30.54 -25.85 -10.22
N VAL A 74 30.28 -26.45 -11.38
CA VAL A 74 30.97 -27.68 -11.80
C VAL A 74 32.47 -27.46 -11.99
N GLU A 75 32.88 -26.30 -12.53
CA GLU A 75 34.29 -26.03 -12.84
C GLU A 75 35.12 -25.58 -11.61
N PRO A 76 34.60 -24.71 -10.71
CA PRO A 76 35.20 -24.48 -9.41
C PRO A 76 35.22 -25.71 -8.51
N CYS A 77 34.19 -26.56 -8.53
CA CYS A 77 34.20 -27.83 -7.77
C CYS A 77 35.30 -28.76 -8.29
N LYS A 78 35.47 -28.92 -9.61
CA LYS A 78 36.58 -29.70 -10.17
C LYS A 78 37.95 -29.10 -9.83
N LYS A 79 38.09 -27.78 -9.79
CA LYS A 79 39.32 -27.11 -9.32
C LYS A 79 39.55 -27.34 -7.83
N LEU A 80 38.50 -27.30 -7.01
CA LEU A 80 38.56 -27.58 -5.59
C LEU A 80 38.95 -29.04 -5.33
N ASP A 81 38.37 -29.99 -6.05
CA ASP A 81 38.72 -31.42 -5.97
C ASP A 81 40.18 -31.67 -6.39
N ARG A 82 40.67 -30.96 -7.41
CA ARG A 82 42.09 -31.00 -7.79
C ARG A 82 42.99 -30.45 -6.67
N LEU A 83 42.65 -29.30 -6.11
CA LEU A 83 43.40 -28.70 -5.01
C LEU A 83 43.37 -29.57 -3.74
N ILE A 84 42.25 -30.19 -3.42
CA ILE A 84 42.12 -31.15 -2.31
C ILE A 84 43.07 -32.32 -2.56
N ASN A 85 43.04 -32.92 -3.76
CA ASN A 85 43.93 -34.04 -4.09
C ASN A 85 45.43 -33.65 -4.06
N GLU A 86 45.77 -32.43 -4.50
CA GLU A 86 47.14 -31.91 -4.42
C GLU A 86 47.57 -31.68 -2.97
N LEU A 87 46.69 -31.15 -2.12
CA LEU A 87 46.92 -30.98 -0.69
C LEU A 87 47.07 -32.32 0.03
N THR A 88 46.24 -33.32 -0.28
CA THR A 88 46.34 -34.66 0.31
C THR A 88 47.68 -35.32 -0.04
N ARG A 89 48.12 -35.22 -1.31
CA ARG A 89 49.45 -35.71 -1.72
C ARG A 89 50.60 -34.96 -1.04
N ALA A 90 50.44 -33.65 -0.84
CA ALA A 90 51.41 -32.86 -0.10
C ALA A 90 51.44 -33.29 1.37
N GLU A 91 50.30 -33.45 2.03
CA GLU A 91 50.21 -33.97 3.40
C GLU A 91 50.90 -35.33 3.53
N GLU A 92 50.65 -36.28 2.63
CA GLU A 92 51.32 -37.59 2.63
C GLU A 92 52.84 -37.48 2.41
N LYS A 93 53.29 -36.56 1.55
CA LYS A 93 54.71 -36.31 1.27
C LYS A 93 55.43 -35.63 2.43
N TYR A 94 54.75 -34.75 3.17
CA TYR A 94 55.29 -34.01 4.31
C TYR A 94 54.95 -34.66 5.66
N LEU A 95 54.15 -35.73 5.68
CA LEU A 95 53.85 -36.56 6.86
C LEU A 95 55.13 -37.05 7.57
N PRO A 96 56.18 -37.53 6.86
CA PRO A 96 57.43 -37.95 7.49
C PRO A 96 58.22 -36.78 8.12
N LEU A 97 57.96 -35.54 7.70
CA LEU A 97 58.60 -34.34 8.26
C LEU A 97 57.90 -33.84 9.54
N THR A 98 56.72 -34.36 9.88
CA THR A 98 56.06 -34.05 11.16
C THR A 98 56.61 -34.80 12.37
N GLU A 99 57.45 -35.83 12.17
CA GLU A 99 58.20 -36.46 13.27
C GLU A 99 59.34 -35.58 13.80
N HIS A 100 59.73 -34.51 13.09
CA HIS A 100 60.77 -33.57 13.53
C HIS A 100 60.23 -32.13 13.67
N ARG A 101 59.73 -31.83 14.87
CA ARG A 101 59.63 -30.49 15.49
C ARG A 101 58.89 -29.39 14.70
N TYR A 102 57.61 -29.57 14.40
CA TYR A 102 56.67 -28.44 14.26
C TYR A 102 55.36 -28.74 15.02
N PRO A 103 54.78 -27.80 15.80
CA PRO A 103 53.58 -28.06 16.58
C PRO A 103 52.33 -27.99 15.69
N VAL A 104 52.29 -28.83 14.65
CA VAL A 104 51.22 -28.90 13.65
C VAL A 104 49.85 -29.19 14.30
N LYS A 105 49.82 -30.00 15.36
CA LYS A 105 48.60 -30.26 16.14
C LYS A 105 48.00 -29.00 16.77
N GLN A 106 48.83 -28.05 17.18
CA GLN A 106 48.38 -26.82 17.84
C GLN A 106 47.76 -25.84 16.84
N VAL A 107 48.32 -25.76 15.62
CA VAL A 107 47.79 -24.95 14.51
C VAL A 107 46.45 -25.50 14.02
N PHE A 108 46.30 -26.82 13.92
CA PHE A 108 45.01 -27.43 13.56
C PHE A 108 43.94 -27.25 14.65
N ALA A 109 44.32 -27.31 15.93
CA ALA A 109 43.40 -27.03 17.04
C ALA A 109 42.93 -25.56 17.03
N GLN A 110 43.84 -24.61 16.83
CA GLN A 110 43.49 -23.18 16.66
C GLN A 110 42.62 -22.95 15.43
N SER A 111 42.90 -23.60 14.30
CA SER A 111 42.10 -23.47 13.08
C SER A 111 40.67 -23.97 13.28
N ARG A 112 40.46 -25.06 14.03
CA ARG A 112 39.10 -25.53 14.40
C ARG A 112 38.38 -24.54 15.31
N GLN A 113 39.08 -23.93 16.26
CA GLN A 113 38.50 -22.88 17.12
C GLN A 113 38.07 -21.66 16.30
N ILE A 114 38.92 -21.19 15.38
CA ILE A 114 38.60 -20.06 14.48
C ILE A 114 37.37 -20.38 13.62
N LEU A 115 37.24 -21.60 13.10
CA LEU A 115 36.06 -22.01 12.34
C LEU A 115 34.79 -22.00 13.20
N ALA A 116 34.85 -22.54 14.41
CA ALA A 116 33.71 -22.52 15.34
C ALA A 116 33.31 -21.09 15.73
N GLU A 117 34.27 -20.19 15.95
CA GLU A 117 34.00 -18.78 16.19
C GLU A 117 33.39 -18.08 14.97
N LYS A 118 33.87 -18.38 13.76
CA LYS A 118 33.27 -17.87 12.52
C LYS A 118 31.82 -18.30 12.37
N GLU A 119 31.48 -19.53 12.69
CA GLU A 119 30.08 -20.01 12.68
C GLU A 119 29.21 -19.28 13.71
N LYS A 120 29.72 -19.07 14.93
CA LYS A 120 29.04 -18.27 15.96
C LYS A 120 28.81 -16.83 15.53
N VAL A 121 29.80 -16.20 14.89
CA VAL A 121 29.66 -14.85 14.34
C VAL A 121 28.64 -14.83 13.21
N ALA A 122 28.68 -15.81 12.30
CA ALA A 122 27.74 -15.90 11.17
C ALA A 122 26.27 -16.04 11.65
N THR A 123 26.02 -16.92 12.62
CA THR A 123 24.69 -17.07 13.23
C THR A 123 24.22 -15.81 13.95
N THR A 124 25.13 -15.12 14.64
CA THR A 124 24.82 -13.84 15.30
C THR A 124 24.46 -12.76 14.28
N ILE A 125 25.22 -12.64 13.18
CA ILE A 125 24.93 -11.72 12.08
C ILE A 125 23.57 -12.00 11.47
N GLU A 126 23.23 -13.28 11.25
CA GLU A 126 21.95 -13.66 10.68
C GLU A 126 20.77 -13.32 11.61
N ASN A 127 20.93 -13.56 12.91
CA ASN A 127 19.94 -13.16 13.91
C ASN A 127 19.76 -11.64 13.97
N LEU A 128 20.84 -10.87 13.90
CA LEU A 128 20.78 -9.41 13.86
C LEU A 128 20.11 -8.91 12.58
N ARG A 129 20.39 -9.51 11.42
CA ARG A 129 19.71 -9.18 10.15
C ARG A 129 18.20 -9.37 10.24
N LYS A 130 17.75 -10.50 10.83
CA LYS A 130 16.33 -10.76 11.07
C LYS A 130 15.71 -9.70 11.99
N LYS A 131 16.39 -9.35 13.10
CA LYS A 131 15.93 -8.28 14.00
C LYS A 131 15.81 -6.94 13.29
N VAL A 132 16.79 -6.56 12.48
CA VAL A 132 16.75 -5.30 11.71
C VAL A 132 15.60 -5.31 10.70
N ALA A 133 15.35 -6.43 10.02
CA ALA A 133 14.23 -6.56 9.09
C ALA A 133 12.87 -6.40 9.80
N ASN A 134 12.72 -7.00 10.99
CA ASN A 134 11.51 -6.87 11.80
C ASN A 134 11.31 -5.43 12.31
N LEU A 135 12.35 -4.80 12.86
CA LEU A 135 12.26 -3.42 13.32
C LEU A 135 11.92 -2.46 12.17
N LYS A 136 12.45 -2.71 10.96
CA LYS A 136 12.12 -1.91 9.77
C LYS A 136 10.64 -2.07 9.36
N SER A 137 10.08 -3.27 9.47
CA SER A 137 8.67 -3.51 9.13
C SER A 137 7.73 -2.87 10.16
N GLU A 138 8.06 -2.95 11.44
CA GLU A 138 7.35 -2.26 12.52
C GLU A 138 7.39 -0.74 12.36
N LEU A 139 8.56 -0.19 12.03
CA LEU A 139 8.71 1.25 11.79
C LEU A 139 7.82 1.74 10.64
N ILE A 140 7.74 0.98 9.53
CA ILE A 140 6.84 1.30 8.40
C ILE A 140 5.38 1.25 8.85
N LYS A 141 4.99 0.25 9.65
CA LYS A 141 3.62 0.11 10.16
C LYS A 141 3.24 1.29 11.06
N ASN A 142 4.14 1.66 11.98
CA ASN A 142 3.92 2.76 12.91
C ASN A 142 3.83 4.10 12.18
N ASN A 143 4.68 4.34 11.17
CA ASN A 143 4.61 5.56 10.36
C ASN A 143 3.25 5.70 9.65
N LYS A 144 2.72 4.61 9.07
CA LYS A 144 1.38 4.62 8.46
C LYS A 144 0.27 4.93 9.49
N GLN A 145 0.41 4.43 10.71
CA GLN A 145 -0.53 4.73 11.79
C GLN A 145 -0.46 6.21 12.19
N ILE A 146 0.74 6.78 12.31
CA ILE A 146 0.94 8.21 12.59
C ILE A 146 0.32 9.08 11.51
N GLU A 147 0.57 8.78 10.23
CA GLU A 147 -0.05 9.48 9.10
C GLU A 147 -1.58 9.43 9.17
N SER A 148 -2.16 8.24 9.43
CA SER A 148 -3.60 8.10 9.58
C SER A 148 -4.17 8.88 10.77
N LEU A 149 -3.43 8.97 11.88
CA LEU A 149 -3.86 9.72 13.07
C LEU A 149 -3.79 11.22 12.80
N ASN A 150 -2.74 11.71 12.13
CA ASN A 150 -2.59 13.11 11.75
C ASN A 150 -3.74 13.56 10.83
N GLU A 151 -4.12 12.76 9.85
CA GLU A 151 -5.26 13.07 8.98
C GLU A 151 -6.58 13.15 9.75
N ARG A 152 -6.80 12.25 10.72
CA ARG A 152 -7.99 12.31 11.59
C ARG A 152 -7.98 13.55 12.47
N HIS A 153 -6.83 13.89 13.04
CA HIS A 153 -6.66 15.08 13.86
C HIS A 153 -6.95 16.35 13.07
N LYS A 154 -6.43 16.47 11.84
CA LYS A 154 -6.69 17.61 10.96
C LYS A 154 -8.17 17.75 10.63
N LYS A 155 -8.87 16.65 10.32
CA LYS A 155 -10.32 16.67 10.09
C LYS A 155 -11.11 17.11 11.32
N LEU A 156 -10.70 16.64 12.51
CA LEU A 156 -11.33 17.01 13.76
C LEU A 156 -11.14 18.51 14.04
N LEU A 157 -9.93 19.03 13.83
CA LEU A 157 -9.61 20.45 14.02
C LEU A 157 -10.45 21.34 13.08
N ASN A 158 -10.53 20.99 11.79
CA ASN A 158 -11.40 21.71 10.85
C ASN A 158 -12.88 21.67 11.26
N SER A 159 -13.35 20.54 11.79
CA SER A 159 -14.74 20.40 12.24
C SER A 159 -15.01 21.26 13.48
N TYR A 160 -14.03 21.34 14.39
CA TYR A 160 -14.09 22.18 15.57
C TYR A 160 -14.12 23.67 15.21
N GLU A 161 -13.25 24.11 14.30
CA GLU A 161 -13.24 25.50 13.81
C GLU A 161 -14.56 25.87 13.13
N SER A 162 -15.10 24.98 12.29
CA SER A 162 -16.41 25.19 11.66
C SER A 162 -17.53 25.30 12.69
N LEU A 163 -17.53 24.47 13.73
CA LEU A 163 -18.52 24.51 14.80
C LEU A 163 -18.44 25.82 15.60
N LEU A 164 -17.21 26.27 15.89
CA LEU A 164 -16.96 27.51 16.62
C LEU A 164 -17.47 28.73 15.84
N ASN A 165 -17.24 28.77 14.53
CA ASN A 165 -17.78 29.82 13.66
C ASN A 165 -19.32 29.79 13.62
N ASN A 166 -19.92 28.61 13.46
CA ASN A 166 -21.39 28.48 13.46
C ASN A 166 -22.00 28.95 14.78
N HIS A 167 -21.35 28.64 15.91
CA HIS A 167 -21.79 29.10 17.22
C HIS A 167 -21.67 30.62 17.36
N ALA A 168 -20.61 31.24 16.83
CA ALA A 168 -20.47 32.69 16.83
C ALA A 168 -21.59 33.37 16.03
N ILE A 169 -21.85 32.88 14.81
CA ILE A 169 -22.94 33.37 13.96
C ILE A 169 -24.29 33.22 14.67
N LEU A 170 -24.58 32.03 15.21
CA LEU A 170 -25.84 31.78 15.92
C LEU A 170 -26.03 32.72 17.12
N LYS A 171 -24.93 33.06 17.82
CA LYS A 171 -24.97 34.00 18.93
C LYS A 171 -25.31 35.42 18.45
N GLU A 172 -24.73 35.86 17.33
CA GLU A 172 -25.06 37.15 16.72
C GLU A 172 -26.52 37.20 16.27
N ASP A 173 -26.99 36.17 15.57
CA ASP A 173 -28.40 36.06 15.13
C ASP A 173 -29.36 36.10 16.32
N TYR A 174 -29.03 35.42 17.41
CA TYR A 174 -29.84 35.42 18.63
C TYR A 174 -29.93 36.81 19.27
N VAL A 175 -28.82 37.55 19.34
CA VAL A 175 -28.80 38.92 19.86
C VAL A 175 -29.65 39.84 18.98
N ALA A 176 -29.47 39.78 17.65
CA ALA A 176 -30.25 40.57 16.71
C ALA A 176 -31.76 40.28 16.82
N LEU A 177 -32.15 39.02 17.03
CA LEU A 177 -33.55 38.64 17.25
C LEU A 177 -34.12 39.26 18.53
N LEU A 178 -33.34 39.29 19.61
CA LEU A 178 -33.76 39.91 20.87
C LEU A 178 -33.96 41.42 20.73
N GLU A 179 -33.03 42.10 20.05
CA GLU A 179 -33.11 43.54 19.77
C GLU A 179 -34.35 43.86 18.93
N ASN A 180 -34.54 43.15 17.80
CA ASN A 180 -35.70 43.35 16.93
C ASN A 180 -37.04 43.11 17.65
N ASN A 181 -37.12 42.08 18.49
CA ASN A 181 -38.33 41.81 19.28
C ASN A 181 -38.58 42.92 20.31
N SER A 182 -37.53 43.40 20.98
CA SER A 182 -37.63 44.51 21.93
C SER A 182 -38.17 45.77 21.25
N ASP A 183 -37.61 46.12 20.08
CA ASP A 183 -38.02 47.28 19.31
C ASP A 183 -39.49 47.17 18.85
N TYR A 184 -39.90 45.97 18.39
CA TYR A 184 -41.29 45.70 18.02
C TYR A 184 -42.26 45.95 19.18
N TYR A 185 -41.97 45.44 20.38
CA TYR A 185 -42.83 45.64 21.54
C TYR A 185 -42.84 47.10 22.00
N ALA A 186 -41.69 47.80 21.93
CA ALA A 186 -41.62 49.23 22.25
C ALA A 186 -42.51 50.06 21.31
N GLU A 187 -42.43 49.81 20.00
CA GLU A 187 -43.26 50.48 18.99
C GLU A 187 -44.74 50.18 19.18
N ARG A 188 -45.10 48.91 19.42
CA ARG A 188 -46.50 48.52 19.68
C ARG A 188 -47.06 49.20 20.93
N CYS A 189 -46.29 49.29 22.00
CA CYS A 189 -46.68 50.01 23.21
C CYS A 189 -46.92 51.50 22.93
N HIS A 190 -46.04 52.14 22.16
CA HIS A 190 -46.20 53.54 21.79
C HIS A 190 -47.48 53.79 20.97
N LEU A 191 -47.78 52.92 19.99
CA LEU A 191 -49.02 52.99 19.20
C LEU A 191 -50.27 52.83 20.08
N LEU A 192 -50.27 51.86 21.00
CA LEU A 192 -51.39 51.65 21.93
C LEU A 192 -51.63 52.86 22.83
N VAL A 193 -50.57 53.54 23.28
CA VAL A 193 -50.70 54.79 24.06
C VAL A 193 -51.34 55.89 23.22
N GLN A 194 -50.92 56.04 21.96
CA GLN A 194 -51.50 57.01 21.03
C GLN A 194 -52.99 56.72 20.77
N GLU A 195 -53.33 55.49 20.42
CA GLU A 195 -54.70 55.03 20.20
C GLU A 195 -55.59 55.32 21.43
N ASN A 196 -55.12 54.95 22.63
CA ASN A 196 -55.83 55.23 23.88
C ASN A 196 -56.03 56.72 24.13
N SER A 197 -55.01 57.56 23.85
CA SER A 197 -55.12 59.01 24.03
C SER A 197 -56.21 59.63 23.13
N VAL A 198 -56.37 59.11 21.91
CA VAL A 198 -57.42 59.54 20.98
C VAL A 198 -58.80 59.12 21.50
N LEU A 199 -58.93 57.88 21.96
CA LEU A 199 -60.19 57.37 22.53
C LEU A 199 -60.63 58.17 23.76
N VAL A 200 -59.70 58.47 24.68
CA VAL A 200 -60.00 59.29 25.87
C VAL A 200 -60.49 60.68 25.48
N LYS A 201 -59.83 61.33 24.50
CA LYS A 201 -60.29 62.64 23.99
C LYS A 201 -61.69 62.55 23.40
N GLN A 202 -61.97 61.56 22.56
CA GLN A 202 -63.30 61.37 21.96
C GLN A 202 -64.38 61.17 23.03
N LEU A 203 -64.10 60.36 24.04
CA LEU A 203 -65.03 60.13 25.16
C LEU A 203 -65.26 61.43 25.96
N SER A 204 -64.23 62.25 26.17
CA SER A 204 -64.37 63.54 26.86
C SER A 204 -65.17 64.60 26.10
N PHE A 205 -65.42 64.42 24.81
CA PHE A 205 -66.32 65.28 24.02
C PHE A 205 -67.78 64.81 24.04
N LEU A 206 -68.04 63.58 24.48
CA LEU A 206 -69.36 62.96 24.51
C LEU A 206 -70.06 63.07 25.88
N TYR A 207 -69.34 63.51 26.92
CA TYR A 207 -69.81 63.74 28.29
C TYR A 207 -69.56 65.18 28.69
#